data_AF-X5M7K8-F1
#
_entry.id   AF-X5M7K8-F1
#
_cell.length_a   1.000
_cell.length_b   1.000
_cell.length_c   1.000
_cell.angle_alpha   90.00
_cell.angle_beta   90.00
_cell.angle_gamma   90.00
#
_symmetry.space_group_name_H-M   'P 1'
#
loop_
_entity.id
_entity.type
_entity.pdbx_description
1 polymer ?
#
loop_
_entity_poly.entity_id
_entity_poly.type
_entity_poly.pdbx_seq_one_letter_code
_entity_poly.pdbx_strand_id
1 'polypeptide(L)'
;MTNNSQKKISKINLIYNCYLRFLALICLGLGVFYWIRLVGVFPGILWRFDLMPWQWQCLSATLAIVYPIALIGLWMYSPWGIVLWCIAACSETLAMIYYSDHQLFLPMFHGILFLTFITLQIIRQILGQAK
;
A
#
# COMPACT_ATOMS: atom_id res chain seq x y z
N MET A 1 5.98 14.83 -35.77
CA MET A 1 6.54 13.98 -34.69
C MET A 1 5.81 14.10 -33.34
N THR A 2 4.93 15.09 -33.12
CA THR A 2 4.27 15.39 -31.83
C THR A 2 3.12 14.45 -31.41
N ASN A 3 2.44 13.80 -32.36
CA ASN A 3 1.28 12.94 -32.07
C ASN A 3 1.68 11.65 -31.30
N ASN A 4 2.83 11.06 -31.64
CA ASN A 4 3.29 9.82 -31.00
C ASN A 4 3.76 10.03 -29.55
N SER A 5 4.41 11.16 -29.24
CA SER A 5 4.81 11.48 -27.85
C SER A 5 3.60 11.76 -26.97
N GLN A 6 2.61 12.50 -27.48
CA GLN A 6 1.33 12.74 -26.81
C GLN A 6 0.58 11.42 -26.48
N LYS A 7 0.50 10.50 -27.44
CA LYS A 7 -0.08 9.16 -27.22
C LYS A 7 0.67 8.36 -26.15
N LYS A 8 2.00 8.43 -26.13
CA LYS A 8 2.83 7.72 -25.12
C LYS A 8 2.55 8.25 -23.71
N ILE A 9 2.47 9.57 -23.54
CA ILE A 9 2.14 10.22 -22.26
C ILE A 9 0.76 9.80 -21.77
N SER A 10 -0.25 9.83 -22.65
CA SER A 10 -1.61 9.41 -22.31
C SER A 10 -1.69 7.95 -21.85
N LYS A 11 -1.01 7.03 -22.55
CA LYS A 11 -0.95 5.61 -22.16
C LYS A 11 -0.32 5.42 -20.78
N ILE A 12 0.80 6.08 -20.49
CA ILE A 12 1.47 5.96 -19.19
C ILE A 12 0.61 6.54 -18.06
N ASN A 13 -0.06 7.66 -18.29
CA ASN A 13 -0.98 8.23 -17.30
C ASN A 13 -2.15 7.27 -17.01
N LEU A 14 -2.68 6.59 -18.03
CA LEU A 14 -3.72 5.57 -17.85
C LEU A 14 -3.22 4.38 -17.03
N ILE A 15 -2.02 3.88 -17.32
CA ILE A 15 -1.40 2.78 -16.57
C ILE A 15 -1.17 3.19 -15.12
N TYR A 16 -0.63 4.39 -14.88
CA TYR A 16 -0.40 4.94 -13.55
C TYR A 16 -1.72 5.07 -12.75
N ASN A 17 -2.77 5.59 -13.38
CA ASN A 17 -4.08 5.71 -12.74
C ASN A 17 -4.71 4.35 -12.44
N CYS A 18 -4.53 3.36 -13.32
CA CYS A 18 -4.98 2.00 -13.07
C CYS A 18 -4.21 1.37 -11.91
N TYR A 19 -2.89 1.57 -11.85
CA TYR A 19 -2.04 1.11 -10.76
C TYR A 19 -2.46 1.69 -9.41
N LEU A 20 -2.76 2.99 -9.33
CA LEU A 20 -3.24 3.60 -8.08
C LEU A 20 -4.60 3.03 -7.63
N ARG A 21 -5.49 2.69 -8.57
CA ARG A 21 -6.76 2.01 -8.26
C ARG A 21 -6.54 0.59 -7.75
N PHE A 22 -5.62 -0.14 -8.36
CA PHE A 22 -5.20 -1.46 -7.90
C PHE A 22 -4.62 -1.39 -6.48
N LEU A 23 -3.75 -0.42 -6.21
CA LEU A 23 -3.17 -0.21 -4.89
C LEU A 23 -4.22 0.17 -3.84
N ALA A 24 -5.19 0.99 -4.21
CA ALA A 24 -6.36 1.28 -3.38
C ALA A 24 -7.10 -0.01 -2.99
N LEU A 25 -7.38 -0.91 -3.93
CA LEU A 25 -8.02 -2.20 -3.63
C LEU A 25 -7.18 -3.09 -2.71
N ILE A 26 -5.85 -3.06 -2.83
CA ILE A 26 -4.96 -3.74 -1.87
C ILE A 26 -5.11 -3.13 -0.48
N CYS A 27 -5.11 -1.80 -0.35
CA CYS A 27 -5.35 -1.13 0.92
C CYS A 27 -6.73 -1.46 1.49
N LEU A 28 -7.77 -1.62 0.66
CA LEU A 28 -9.07 -2.10 1.12
C LEU A 28 -8.97 -3.52 1.71
N GLY A 29 -8.33 -4.43 0.99
CA GLY A 29 -8.12 -5.82 1.44
C GLY A 29 -7.33 -5.89 2.75
N LEU A 30 -6.24 -5.13 2.87
CA LEU A 30 -5.45 -5.04 4.10
C LEU A 30 -6.23 -4.38 5.23
N GLY A 31 -7.00 -3.32 4.96
CA GLY A 31 -7.88 -2.70 5.94
C GLY A 31 -8.88 -3.72 6.51
N VAL A 32 -9.57 -4.46 5.65
CA VAL A 32 -10.50 -5.52 6.05
C VAL A 32 -9.77 -6.62 6.84
N PHE A 33 -8.58 -7.04 6.39
CA PHE A 33 -7.75 -8.02 7.09
C PHE A 33 -7.45 -7.60 8.54
N TYR A 34 -7.02 -6.35 8.73
CA TYR A 34 -6.73 -5.82 10.07
C TYR A 34 -7.99 -5.67 10.92
N TRP A 35 -9.13 -5.30 10.32
CA TRP A 35 -10.40 -5.28 11.04
C TRP A 35 -10.83 -6.68 11.51
N ILE A 36 -10.73 -7.70 10.66
CA ILE A 36 -11.00 -9.10 11.02
C ILE A 36 -10.11 -9.53 12.20
N ARG A 37 -8.83 -9.15 12.15
CA ARG A 37 -7.83 -9.42 13.19
C ARG A 37 -8.13 -8.71 14.52
N LEU A 38 -8.68 -7.49 14.48
CA LEU A 38 -9.09 -6.75 15.69
C LEU A 38 -10.37 -7.34 16.30
N VAL A 39 -11.34 -7.72 15.47
CA VAL A 39 -12.62 -8.30 15.92
C VAL A 39 -12.44 -9.67 16.57
N GLY A 40 -11.36 -10.41 16.26
CA GLY A 40 -11.13 -11.72 16.86
C GLY A 40 -11.84 -12.86 16.13
N VAL A 41 -12.10 -12.72 14.83
CA VAL A 41 -12.87 -13.71 14.03
C VAL A 41 -12.21 -15.09 14.03
N PHE A 42 -10.88 -15.13 14.00
CA PHE A 42 -10.11 -16.38 13.98
C PHE A 42 -9.45 -16.65 15.34
N PRO A 43 -9.32 -17.93 15.73
CA PRO A 43 -8.59 -18.29 16.95
C PRO A 43 -7.08 -18.10 16.76
N GLY A 44 -6.40 -17.62 17.80
CA GLY A 44 -4.94 -17.51 17.85
C GLY A 44 -4.44 -16.27 18.59
N ILE A 45 -3.22 -16.32 19.11
CA ILE A 45 -2.61 -15.25 19.91
C ILE A 45 -2.53 -13.93 19.12
N LEU A 46 -2.25 -14.02 17.83
CA LEU A 46 -2.13 -12.90 16.91
C LEU A 46 -3.44 -12.57 16.18
N TRP A 47 -4.52 -13.30 16.42
CA TRP A 47 -5.81 -13.08 15.75
C TRP A 47 -6.87 -12.50 16.66
N ARG A 48 -6.54 -12.29 17.94
CA ARG A 48 -7.40 -11.73 18.97
C ARG A 48 -6.71 -10.54 19.63
N PHE A 49 -7.36 -9.39 19.60
CA PHE A 49 -6.79 -8.13 20.10
C PHE A 49 -6.35 -8.24 21.57
N ASP A 50 -7.18 -8.86 22.41
CA ASP A 50 -6.93 -9.07 23.84
C ASP A 50 -5.74 -10.00 24.15
N LEU A 51 -5.39 -10.88 23.22
CA LEU A 51 -4.28 -11.84 23.39
C LEU A 51 -2.98 -11.37 22.73
N MET A 52 -3.04 -10.39 21.84
CA MET A 52 -1.86 -9.87 21.15
C MET A 52 -0.90 -9.18 22.13
N PRO A 53 0.42 -9.30 21.94
CA PRO A 53 1.35 -8.47 22.67
C PRO A 53 1.23 -7.01 22.21
N TRP A 54 1.60 -6.08 23.09
CA TRP A 54 1.33 -4.65 22.94
C TRP A 54 1.79 -4.06 21.59
N GLN A 55 2.95 -4.48 21.07
CA GLN A 55 3.43 -4.01 19.76
C GLN A 55 2.46 -4.35 18.61
N TRP A 56 1.86 -5.55 18.62
CA TRP A 56 0.92 -5.99 17.60
C TRP A 56 -0.46 -5.36 17.78
N GLN A 57 -0.86 -5.04 19.01
CA GLN A 57 -2.09 -4.29 19.30
C GLN A 57 -2.02 -2.87 18.72
N CYS A 58 -0.97 -2.12 19.07
CA CYS A 58 -0.75 -0.76 18.58
C CYS A 58 -0.66 -0.71 17.05
N LEU A 59 0.11 -1.63 16.46
CA LEU A 59 0.26 -1.71 15.02
C LEU A 59 -1.06 -2.06 14.32
N SER A 60 -1.76 -3.11 14.76
CA SER A 60 -2.99 -3.56 14.11
C SER A 60 -4.09 -2.50 14.19
N ALA A 61 -4.23 -1.82 15.33
CA ALA A 61 -5.16 -0.71 15.50
C ALA A 61 -4.83 0.47 14.56
N THR A 62 -3.56 0.82 14.45
CA THR A 62 -3.10 1.90 13.56
C THR A 62 -3.34 1.54 12.09
N LEU A 63 -2.91 0.35 11.66
CA LEU A 63 -3.05 -0.11 10.28
C LEU A 63 -4.51 -0.28 9.86
N ALA A 64 -5.40 -0.70 10.76
CA ALA A 64 -6.83 -0.80 10.51
C ALA A 64 -7.50 0.54 10.15
N ILE A 65 -6.90 1.67 10.55
CA ILE A 65 -7.37 3.02 10.25
C ILE A 65 -6.61 3.60 9.05
N VAL A 66 -5.29 3.47 9.03
CA VAL A 66 -4.45 4.08 7.99
C VAL A 66 -4.74 3.47 6.62
N TYR A 67 -4.96 2.15 6.51
CA TYR A 67 -5.23 1.50 5.22
C TYR A 67 -6.53 1.99 4.54
N PRO A 68 -7.69 2.07 5.22
CA PRO A 68 -8.89 2.66 4.66
C PRO A 68 -8.73 4.13 4.24
N ILE A 69 -7.99 4.93 5.00
CA ILE A 69 -7.73 6.34 4.66
C ILE A 69 -6.84 6.40 3.41
N ALA A 70 -5.74 5.63 3.38
CA ALA A 70 -4.85 5.52 2.23
C ALA A 70 -5.61 5.08 0.96
N LEU A 71 -6.51 4.10 1.08
CA LEU A 71 -7.42 3.65 0.02
C LEU A 71 -8.17 4.84 -0.60
N ILE A 72 -8.81 5.68 0.22
CA ILE A 72 -9.61 6.82 -0.28
C ILE A 72 -8.70 7.81 -1.03
N GLY A 73 -7.53 8.12 -0.47
CA GLY A 73 -6.57 9.03 -1.10
C GLY A 73 -6.06 8.50 -2.43
N LEU A 74 -5.70 7.21 -2.50
CA LEU A 74 -5.25 6.54 -3.72
C LEU A 74 -6.35 6.47 -4.78
N TRP A 75 -7.59 6.19 -4.37
CA TRP A 75 -8.75 6.15 -5.27
C TRP A 75 -9.04 7.51 -5.91
N MET A 76 -8.87 8.58 -5.13
CA MET A 76 -9.02 9.96 -5.58
C MET A 76 -7.79 10.53 -6.29
N TYR A 77 -6.73 9.73 -6.50
CA TYR A 77 -5.45 10.16 -7.08
C TYR A 77 -4.75 11.28 -6.30
N SER A 78 -5.01 11.35 -4.99
CA SER A 78 -4.45 12.38 -4.12
C SER A 78 -3.07 11.97 -3.59
N PRO A 79 -2.07 12.88 -3.57
CA PRO A 79 -0.71 12.56 -3.13
C PRO A 79 -0.64 12.11 -1.67
N TRP A 80 -1.54 12.59 -0.80
CA TRP A 80 -1.55 12.18 0.61
C TRP A 80 -1.87 10.69 0.79
N GLY A 81 -2.63 10.08 -0.14
CA GLY A 81 -2.93 8.65 -0.10
C GLY A 81 -1.67 7.79 -0.28
N ILE A 82 -0.76 8.21 -1.15
CA ILE A 82 0.54 7.56 -1.38
C ILE A 82 1.39 7.64 -0.11
N VAL A 83 1.44 8.80 0.55
CA VAL A 83 2.21 8.98 1.78
C VAL A 83 1.71 8.05 2.89
N LEU A 84 0.39 7.99 3.09
CA LEU A 84 -0.20 7.11 4.09
C LEU A 84 0.03 5.63 3.78
N TRP A 85 -0.09 5.24 2.51
CA TRP A 85 0.24 3.88 2.09
C TRP A 85 1.71 3.54 2.37
N CYS A 86 2.65 4.43 2.05
CA CYS A 86 4.06 4.22 2.35
C CYS A 86 4.31 4.05 3.87
N ILE A 87 3.69 4.88 4.70
CA ILE A 87 3.81 4.77 6.16
C ILE A 87 3.24 3.42 6.66
N ALA A 88 2.08 3.01 6.14
CA ALA A 88 1.48 1.73 6.48
C ALA A 88 2.35 0.55 6.05
N ALA A 89 2.81 0.53 4.79
CA ALA A 89 3.67 -0.50 4.24
C ALA A 89 5.00 -0.60 5.00
N CYS A 90 5.63 0.54 5.32
CA CYS A 90 6.88 0.57 6.09
C CYS A 90 6.69 0.06 7.52
N SER A 91 5.65 0.51 8.22
CA SER A 91 5.39 0.08 9.60
C SER A 91 5.05 -1.41 9.67
N GLU A 92 4.23 -1.92 8.74
CA GLU A 92 3.93 -3.35 8.64
C GLU A 92 5.18 -4.16 8.29
N THR A 93 5.98 -3.72 7.31
CA THR A 93 7.23 -4.38 6.93
C THR A 93 8.21 -4.46 8.10
N LEU A 94 8.39 -3.35 8.83
CA LEU A 94 9.27 -3.29 9.99
C LEU A 94 8.80 -4.26 11.08
N ALA A 95 7.50 -4.27 11.39
CA ALA A 95 6.96 -5.17 12.39
C ALA A 95 7.13 -6.65 12.01
N MET A 96 6.94 -6.99 10.74
CA MET A 96 7.13 -8.37 10.25
C MET A 96 8.58 -8.80 10.33
N ILE A 97 9.54 -7.93 9.99
CA ILE A 97 10.97 -8.25 10.04
C ILE A 97 11.46 -8.45 11.49
N TYR A 98 11.00 -7.62 12.43
CA TYR A 98 11.51 -7.63 13.81
C TYR A 98 10.76 -8.58 14.74
N TYR A 99 9.46 -8.78 14.54
CA TYR A 99 8.61 -9.51 15.50
C TYR A 99 7.96 -10.78 14.94
N SER A 100 8.05 -11.03 13.63
CA SER A 100 7.55 -12.26 13.02
C SER A 100 8.71 -13.13 12.58
N ASP A 101 8.67 -14.42 12.92
CA ASP A 101 9.77 -15.36 12.68
C ASP A 101 9.91 -15.63 11.16
N HIS A 102 10.82 -14.89 10.51
CA HIS A 102 11.23 -15.02 9.11
C HIS A 102 10.11 -15.05 8.04
N GLN A 103 8.94 -14.47 8.30
CA GLN A 103 7.85 -14.41 7.32
C GLN A 103 8.09 -13.30 6.28
N LEU A 104 8.94 -13.59 5.29
CA LEU A 104 9.42 -12.63 4.28
C LEU A 104 8.39 -12.29 3.19
N PHE A 105 7.31 -13.06 3.07
CA PHE A 105 6.34 -12.88 1.99
C PHE A 105 5.72 -11.47 1.96
N LEU A 106 5.28 -10.96 3.11
CA LEU A 106 4.60 -9.67 3.19
C LEU A 106 5.56 -8.48 2.97
N PRO A 107 6.77 -8.44 3.57
CA PRO A 107 7.82 -7.50 3.18
C PRO A 107 8.15 -7.50 1.68
N MET A 108 8.29 -8.68 1.08
CA MET A 108 8.57 -8.80 -0.35
C MET A 108 7.42 -8.25 -1.19
N PHE A 109 6.17 -8.52 -0.80
CA PHE A 109 4.98 -7.99 -1.47
C PHE A 109 4.96 -6.46 -1.46
N HIS A 110 5.15 -5.82 -0.30
CA HIS A 110 5.26 -4.36 -0.21
C HIS A 110 6.43 -3.80 -1.01
N GLY A 111 7.58 -4.50 -0.99
CA GLY A 111 8.75 -4.13 -1.78
C GLY A 111 8.47 -4.10 -3.29
N ILE A 112 7.78 -5.11 -3.82
CA ILE A 112 7.39 -5.16 -5.24
C ILE A 112 6.45 -4.00 -5.59
N LEU A 113 5.42 -3.76 -4.77
CA LEU A 113 4.50 -2.64 -4.99
C LEU A 113 5.26 -1.30 -4.98
N PHE A 114 6.14 -1.09 -4.00
CA PHE A 114 6.96 0.12 -3.93
C PHE A 114 7.85 0.31 -5.15
N LEU A 115 8.54 -0.74 -5.60
CA LEU A 115 9.37 -0.68 -6.80
C LEU A 115 8.55 -0.34 -8.06
N THR A 116 7.41 -1.00 -8.25
CA THR A 116 6.53 -0.70 -9.40
C THR A 116 6.02 0.74 -9.38
N PHE A 117 5.65 1.25 -8.21
CA PHE A 117 5.26 2.65 -8.03
C PHE A 117 6.39 3.61 -8.44
N ILE A 118 7.61 3.41 -7.94
CA ILE A 118 8.77 4.25 -8.24
C ILE A 118 9.10 4.20 -9.73
N THR A 119 9.10 3.02 -10.34
CA THR A 119 9.34 2.89 -11.78
C THR A 119 8.31 3.67 -12.60
N LEU A 120 7.01 3.55 -12.29
CA LEU A 120 5.96 4.30 -12.98
C LEU A 120 6.09 5.81 -12.76
N GLN A 121 6.42 6.23 -11.54
CA GLN A 121 6.64 7.64 -11.19
C GLN A 121 7.79 8.26 -11.99
N ILE A 122 8.93 7.57 -12.06
CA ILE A 122 10.12 8.01 -12.81
C ILE A 122 9.82 8.09 -14.31
N ILE A 123 9.18 7.06 -14.88
CA ILE A 123 8.80 7.04 -16.30
C ILE A 123 7.88 8.23 -16.63
N ARG A 124 6.90 8.53 -15.75
CA ARG A 124 6.00 9.66 -15.95
C ARG A 124 6.75 11.00 -15.93
N GLN A 125 7.70 11.17 -15.00
CA GLN A 125 8.51 12.39 -14.91
C GLN A 125 9.38 12.59 -16.16
N ILE A 126 10.10 11.55 -16.61
CA ILE A 126 10.95 11.62 -17.81
C ILE A 126 10.13 12.00 -19.05
N LEU A 127 8.96 11.39 -19.25
CA LEU A 127 8.09 11.70 -20.38
C LEU A 127 7.46 13.10 -20.30
N GLY A 128 7.30 13.65 -19.08
CA GLY A 128 6.82 15.01 -18.87
C GLY A 128 7.86 16.08 -19.20
N GLN A 129 9.15 15.79 -19.04
CA GLN A 129 10.27 16.69 -19.38
C GLN A 129 10.59 16.71 -20.89
N ALA A 130 10.09 15.75 -21.67
CA ALA A 130 10.30 15.65 -23.12
C ALA A 130 9.35 16.54 -23.95
N LYS A 131 8.69 17.51 -23.31
CA LYS A 131 7.77 18.48 -23.92
C LYS A 131 8.39 19.87 -23.84
#